data_AF-A0A2E1NC34-F1
#
_entry.id   AF-A0A2E1NC34-F1
#
_cell.length_a   1.000
_cell.length_b   1.000
_cell.length_c   1.000
_cell.angle_alpha   90.00
_cell.angle_beta   90.00
_cell.angle_gamma   90.00
#
_symmetry.space_group_name_H-M   'P 1'
#
loop_
_entity.id
_entity.type
_entity.pdbx_description
1 polymer ?
#
loop_
_entity_poly.entity_id
_entity_poly.type
_entity_poly.pdbx_seq_one_letter_code
_entity_poly.pdbx_strand_id
1 'polypeptide(L)'
;MIRYFNRTIILISTIVFAEIDYNHPEFNWSTIETEHFKVHFHDETESTAREAATVAEAVYSKVTQLYDFEPKEKTHLVLTDPDDISNGAAYYYDNKIVIYSSPLDFALRGSHRWLQNVITHEFVH
;
A
#
# COMPACT_ATOMS: atom_id res chain seq x y z
N MET A 1 -8.10 -50.94 -48.83
CA MET A 1 -8.98 -49.78 -48.64
C MET A 1 -8.43 -48.97 -47.47
N ILE A 2 -7.67 -47.90 -47.74
CA ILE A 2 -6.93 -47.13 -46.72
C ILE A 2 -7.87 -46.05 -46.17
N ARG A 3 -8.17 -46.09 -44.86
CA ARG A 3 -8.95 -45.05 -44.17
C ARG A 3 -7.99 -43.94 -43.70
N TYR A 4 -8.11 -42.76 -44.28
CA TYR A 4 -7.40 -41.56 -43.83
C TYR A 4 -8.03 -41.05 -42.53
N PHE A 5 -7.25 -40.99 -41.45
CA PHE A 5 -7.68 -40.48 -40.15
C PHE A 5 -7.37 -38.98 -40.10
N ASN A 6 -8.38 -38.13 -40.28
CA ASN A 6 -8.21 -36.68 -40.17
C ASN A 6 -7.94 -36.29 -38.71
N ARG A 7 -6.70 -35.88 -38.42
CA ARG A 7 -6.35 -35.28 -37.13
C ARG A 7 -6.62 -33.78 -37.19
N THR A 8 -7.77 -33.35 -36.70
CA THR A 8 -8.05 -31.93 -36.47
C THR A 8 -7.23 -31.45 -35.28
N ILE A 9 -6.27 -30.56 -35.50
CA ILE A 9 -5.53 -29.87 -34.44
C ILE A 9 -6.28 -28.58 -34.12
N ILE A 10 -6.80 -28.45 -32.89
CA ILE A 10 -7.40 -27.20 -32.39
C ILE A 10 -6.28 -26.42 -31.69
N LEU A 11 -5.91 -25.26 -32.25
CA LEU A 11 -5.02 -24.31 -31.60
C LEU A 11 -5.86 -23.42 -30.68
N ILE A 12 -5.71 -23.58 -29.37
CA ILE A 12 -6.27 -22.65 -28.38
C ILE A 12 -5.24 -21.53 -28.20
N SER A 13 -5.55 -20.33 -28.71
CA SER A 13 -4.78 -19.13 -28.40
C SER A 13 -5.30 -18.56 -27.09
N THR A 14 -4.49 -18.64 -26.03
CA THR A 14 -4.77 -17.95 -24.77
C THR A 14 -4.26 -16.51 -24.86
N ILE A 15 -5.18 -15.54 -24.79
CA ILE A 15 -4.82 -14.14 -24.54
C ILE A 15 -4.53 -14.04 -23.05
N VAL A 16 -3.26 -13.87 -22.70
CA VAL A 16 -2.85 -13.58 -21.32
C VAL A 16 -2.98 -12.08 -21.13
N PHE A 17 -3.93 -11.64 -20.30
CA PHE A 17 -3.97 -10.27 -19.81
C PHE A 17 -2.97 -10.17 -18.66
N ALA A 18 -2.04 -9.21 -18.75
CA ALA A 18 -1.21 -8.84 -17.61
C ALA A 18 -2.06 -7.93 -16.71
N GLU A 19 -2.37 -8.40 -15.52
CA GLU A 19 -3.02 -7.61 -14.48
C GLU A 19 -1.92 -6.92 -13.67
N ILE A 20 -1.76 -5.62 -13.88
CA ILE A 20 -0.87 -4.78 -13.09
C ILE A 20 -1.76 -4.08 -12.06
N ASP A 21 -1.93 -4.71 -10.91
CA ASP A 21 -2.92 -4.32 -9.91
C ASP A 21 -2.31 -3.49 -8.78
N TYR A 22 -1.75 -2.32 -9.12
CA TYR A 22 -1.15 -1.43 -8.09
C TYR A 22 -2.09 -0.32 -7.65
N ASN A 23 -3.04 0.08 -8.50
CA ASN A 23 -3.78 1.33 -8.31
C ASN A 23 -5.27 1.12 -7.99
N HIS A 24 -5.78 -0.12 -8.07
CA HIS A 24 -7.19 -0.47 -7.82
C HIS A 24 -8.19 0.60 -8.27
N PRO A 25 -8.31 0.85 -9.60
CA PRO A 25 -9.16 1.90 -10.14
C PRO A 25 -10.67 1.68 -9.89
N GLU A 26 -11.06 0.48 -9.49
CA GLU A 26 -12.40 0.11 -9.06
C GLU A 26 -12.79 0.72 -7.70
N PHE A 27 -11.83 1.19 -6.90
CA PHE A 27 -12.09 1.86 -5.64
C PHE A 27 -12.39 3.35 -5.79
N ASN A 28 -13.26 3.86 -4.92
CA ASN A 28 -13.47 5.30 -4.78
C ASN A 28 -12.39 5.87 -3.84
N TRP A 29 -11.43 6.58 -4.41
CA TRP A 29 -10.32 7.16 -3.65
C TRP A 29 -10.65 8.53 -3.09
N SER A 30 -10.30 8.75 -1.83
CA SER A 30 -10.43 9.99 -1.09
C SER A 30 -9.12 10.37 -0.41
N THR A 31 -8.99 11.62 0.03
CA THR A 31 -7.77 12.11 0.71
C THR A 31 -8.11 12.92 1.96
N ILE A 32 -7.49 12.56 3.08
CA ILE A 32 -7.43 13.40 4.28
C ILE A 32 -6.11 14.17 4.22
N GLU A 33 -6.18 15.50 4.26
CA GLU A 33 -5.00 16.35 4.32
C GLU A 33 -4.76 16.82 5.76
N THR A 34 -3.53 16.63 6.24
CA THR A 34 -3.08 17.06 7.57
C THR A 34 -2.01 18.15 7.44
N GLU A 35 -1.30 18.49 8.52
CA GLU A 35 -0.22 19.47 8.46
C GLU A 35 0.96 18.95 7.64
N HIS A 36 1.34 17.68 7.82
CA HIS A 36 2.54 17.11 7.21
C HIS A 36 2.27 15.97 6.21
N PHE A 37 1.03 15.49 6.10
CA PHE A 37 0.70 14.35 5.24
C PHE A 37 -0.51 14.58 4.34
N LYS A 38 -0.55 13.82 3.24
CA LYS A 38 -1.75 13.56 2.44
C LYS A 38 -2.07 12.07 2.52
N VAL A 39 -3.10 11.73 3.27
CA VAL A 39 -3.52 10.34 3.51
C VAL A 39 -4.55 9.94 2.47
N HIS A 40 -4.18 9.05 1.56
CA HIS A 40 -5.03 8.52 0.50
C HIS A 40 -5.62 7.18 0.92
N PHE A 41 -6.92 7.00 0.72
CA PHE A 41 -7.65 5.81 1.14
C PHE A 41 -8.87 5.59 0.25
N HIS A 42 -9.45 4.39 0.30
CA HIS A 42 -10.73 4.09 -0.31
C HIS A 42 -11.83 3.96 0.75
N ASP A 43 -13.10 4.04 0.35
CA ASP A 43 -14.25 4.12 1.26
C ASP A 43 -14.20 3.10 2.43
N GLU A 44 -13.77 1.86 2.17
CA GLU A 44 -13.72 0.79 3.18
C GLU A 44 -12.61 0.97 4.23
N THR A 45 -11.58 1.77 3.94
CA THR A 45 -10.43 2.03 4.83
C THR A 45 -10.50 3.38 5.55
N GLU A 46 -11.61 4.13 5.45
CA GLU A 46 -11.72 5.47 6.03
C GLU A 46 -11.41 5.52 7.54
N SER A 47 -11.94 4.58 8.33
CA SER A 47 -11.69 4.55 9.78
C SER A 47 -10.20 4.39 10.08
N THR A 48 -9.54 3.47 9.37
CA THR A 48 -8.10 3.26 9.46
C THR A 48 -7.33 4.50 8.99
N ALA A 49 -7.79 5.18 7.94
CA ALA A 49 -7.18 6.42 7.44
C ALA A 49 -7.17 7.54 8.48
N ARG A 50 -8.26 7.68 9.24
CA ARG A 50 -8.34 8.66 10.34
C ARG A 50 -7.38 8.31 11.49
N GLU A 51 -7.24 7.03 11.82
CA GLU A 51 -6.24 6.59 12.79
C GLU A 51 -4.82 6.82 12.27
N ALA A 52 -4.54 6.41 11.04
CA ALA A 52 -3.24 6.57 10.39
C ALA A 52 -2.82 8.04 10.32
N ALA A 53 -3.73 8.96 9.96
CA ALA A 53 -3.49 10.40 9.97
C ALA A 53 -3.05 10.90 11.36
N THR A 54 -3.75 10.46 12.40
CA THR A 54 -3.41 10.81 13.80
C THR A 54 -2.04 10.26 14.19
N VAL A 55 -1.75 9.03 13.80
CA VAL A 55 -0.48 8.36 14.08
C VAL A 55 0.68 9.03 13.33
N ALA A 56 0.51 9.32 12.05
CA ALA A 56 1.52 9.93 11.20
C ALA A 56 1.97 11.28 11.76
N GLU A 57 1.03 12.13 12.15
CA GLU A 57 1.32 13.42 12.80
C GLU A 57 2.05 13.26 14.13
N ALA A 58 1.66 12.27 14.94
CA ALA A 58 2.35 11.99 16.20
C ALA A 58 3.78 11.43 16.02
N VAL A 59 4.05 10.77 14.89
CA VAL A 59 5.35 10.21 14.53
C VAL A 59 6.26 11.28 13.91
N TYR A 60 5.71 12.16 13.06
CA TYR A 60 6.45 13.16 12.30
C TYR A 60 7.44 13.92 13.15
N SER A 61 6.95 14.62 14.17
CA SER A 61 7.79 15.45 15.04
C SER A 61 8.92 14.68 15.72
N LYS A 62 8.71 13.40 16.06
CA LYS A 62 9.73 12.57 16.71
C LYS A 62 10.83 12.17 15.74
N VAL A 63 10.44 11.80 14.51
CA VAL A 63 11.39 11.37 13.48
C VAL A 63 12.17 12.58 12.95
N THR A 64 11.51 13.69 12.62
CA THR A 64 12.18 14.87 12.09
C THR A 64 13.15 15.49 13.09
N GLN A 65 12.79 15.52 14.38
CA GLN A 65 13.71 15.95 15.45
C GLN A 65 14.90 15.00 15.63
N LEU A 66 14.71 13.69 15.48
CA LEU A 66 15.79 12.71 15.62
C LEU A 66 16.84 12.87 14.52
N TYR A 67 16.41 13.16 13.29
CA TYR A 67 17.29 13.28 12.12
C TYR A 67 17.69 14.72 11.78
N ASP A 68 17.17 15.72 12.50
CA ASP A 68 17.33 17.15 12.17
C ASP A 68 16.98 17.44 10.69
N PHE A 69 15.90 16.83 10.23
CA PHE A 69 15.48 16.86 8.83
C PHE A 69 13.96 16.87 8.71
N GLU A 70 13.44 17.78 7.89
CA GLU A 70 12.02 17.88 7.54
C GLU A 70 11.83 17.71 6.03
N PRO A 71 10.90 16.83 5.58
CA PRO A 71 10.48 16.78 4.19
C PRO A 71 9.99 18.14 3.70
N LYS A 72 10.42 18.55 2.50
CA LYS A 72 10.06 19.86 1.92
C LYS A 72 8.57 19.98 1.57
N GLU A 73 7.94 18.85 1.30
CA GLU A 73 6.54 18.75 0.90
C GLU A 73 5.83 17.73 1.79
N LYS A 74 4.50 17.83 1.87
CA LYS A 74 3.70 16.85 2.62
C LYS A 74 3.92 15.45 2.06
N THR A 75 4.23 14.49 2.93
CA THR A 75 4.44 13.10 2.53
C THR A 75 3.10 12.45 2.19
N HIS A 76 3.06 11.75 1.07
CA HIS A 76 1.91 10.98 0.65
C HIS A 76 1.87 9.66 1.43
N LEU A 77 0.76 9.37 2.10
CA LEU A 77 0.53 8.11 2.81
C LEU A 77 -0.64 7.41 2.15
N VAL A 78 -0.39 6.33 1.40
CA VAL A 78 -1.43 5.56 0.74
C VAL A 78 -1.79 4.36 1.60
N LEU A 79 -3.05 4.24 1.99
CA LEU A 79 -3.59 3.04 2.61
C LEU A 79 -4.18 2.13 1.56
N THR A 80 -3.78 0.86 1.61
CA THR A 80 -4.26 -0.19 0.72
C THR A 80 -4.61 -1.42 1.56
N ASP A 81 -5.69 -2.12 1.24
CA ASP A 81 -6.08 -3.39 1.89
C ASP A 81 -6.85 -4.35 0.96
N PRO A 82 -6.49 -4.47 -0.35
CA PRO A 82 -7.19 -5.36 -1.27
C PRO A 82 -6.94 -6.85 -0.94
N ASP A 83 -5.82 -7.13 -0.28
CA ASP A 83 -5.34 -8.46 0.07
C ASP A 83 -5.08 -8.55 1.58
N ASP A 84 -5.24 -9.75 2.15
CA ASP A 84 -4.86 -10.04 3.54
C ASP A 84 -3.32 -10.06 3.70
N ILE A 85 -2.70 -8.87 3.64
CA ILE A 85 -1.24 -8.66 3.72
C ILE A 85 -0.93 -7.62 4.81
N SER A 86 0.18 -7.83 5.51
CA SER A 86 0.75 -6.83 6.43
C SER A 86 2.13 -6.43 5.98
N ASN A 87 2.26 -5.22 5.45
CA ASN A 87 3.51 -4.70 4.94
C ASN A 87 3.49 -3.17 4.83
N GLY A 88 4.63 -2.61 4.45
CA GLY A 88 4.77 -1.23 4.02
C GLY A 88 5.80 -1.10 2.89
N ALA A 89 5.79 0.05 2.22
CA ALA A 89 6.81 0.40 1.23
C ALA A 89 7.03 1.91 1.19
N ALA A 90 8.29 2.32 1.08
CA ALA A 90 8.68 3.72 0.91
C ALA A 90 9.25 3.98 -0.51
N TYR A 91 8.80 5.09 -1.11
CA TYR A 91 9.18 5.53 -2.45
C TYR A 91 9.73 6.96 -2.37
N TYR A 92 11.04 7.07 -2.12
CA TYR A 92 11.73 8.34 -1.91
C TYR A 92 11.53 9.37 -3.04
N TYR A 93 11.56 8.95 -4.31
CA TYR A 93 11.37 9.85 -5.45
C TYR A 93 9.98 10.49 -5.50
N ASP A 94 8.98 9.84 -4.91
CA ASP A 94 7.58 10.29 -4.91
C ASP A 94 7.19 10.96 -3.59
N ASN A 95 8.08 11.04 -2.59
CA ASN A 95 7.77 11.41 -1.21
C ASN A 95 6.52 10.66 -0.69
N LYS A 96 6.50 9.34 -0.89
CA LYS A 96 5.33 8.49 -0.71
C LYS A 96 5.65 7.24 0.09
N ILE A 97 4.80 6.94 1.07
CA ILE A 97 4.77 5.66 1.76
C ILE A 97 3.43 4.97 1.47
N VAL A 98 3.46 3.65 1.38
CA VAL A 98 2.29 2.79 1.17
C VAL A 98 2.19 1.85 2.36
N ILE A 99 1.01 1.74 2.95
CA ILE A 99 0.76 0.96 4.16
C ILE A 99 -0.37 -0.03 3.89
N TYR A 100 -0.11 -1.31 4.14
CA TYR A 100 -1.13 -2.35 4.11
C TYR A 100 -1.78 -2.41 5.50
N SER A 101 -3.07 -2.09 5.59
CA SER A 101 -3.70 -1.80 6.89
C SER A 101 -3.96 -3.01 7.78
N SER A 102 -4.08 -4.20 7.21
CA SER A 102 -4.27 -5.44 7.96
C SER A 102 -3.11 -5.71 8.95
N PRO A 103 -3.37 -5.99 10.24
CA PRO A 103 -2.32 -6.13 11.27
C PRO A 103 -1.94 -7.59 11.58
N LEU A 104 -1.65 -8.42 10.58
CA LEU A 104 -1.27 -9.83 10.71
C LEU A 104 -0.03 -10.05 11.58
N ASP A 105 -0.04 -11.17 12.31
CA ASP A 105 1.08 -11.59 13.13
C ASP A 105 2.12 -12.37 12.32
N PHE A 106 3.38 -11.97 12.44
CA PHE A 106 4.52 -12.65 11.85
C PHE A 106 5.76 -12.50 12.74
N ALA A 107 6.72 -13.40 12.56
CA ALA A 107 7.92 -13.44 13.38
C ALA A 107 8.70 -12.12 13.33
N LEU A 108 9.27 -11.71 14.47
CA LEU A 108 10.12 -10.51 14.62
C LEU A 108 9.42 -9.14 14.45
N ARG A 109 8.10 -9.08 14.26
CA ARG A 109 7.32 -7.83 14.22
C ARG A 109 7.28 -7.07 15.56
N GLY A 110 7.43 -7.78 16.67
CA GLY A 110 7.21 -7.24 18.02
C GLY A 110 5.74 -7.07 18.37
N SER A 111 5.44 -6.44 19.51
CA SER A 111 4.08 -6.32 20.08
C SER A 111 3.51 -4.89 20.02
N HIS A 112 4.07 -4.03 19.16
CA HIS A 112 3.61 -2.66 19.01
C HIS A 112 2.30 -2.61 18.22
N ARG A 113 1.47 -1.60 18.47
CA ARG A 113 0.29 -1.34 17.63
C ARG A 113 0.72 -1.17 16.18
N TRP A 114 -0.02 -1.81 15.27
CA TRP A 114 0.38 -1.96 13.87
C TRP A 114 0.72 -0.65 13.19
N LEU A 115 -0.23 0.28 13.13
CA LEU A 115 -0.06 1.56 12.42
C LEU A 115 1.10 2.37 12.98
N GLN A 116 1.27 2.41 14.31
CA GLN A 116 2.42 3.07 14.94
C GLN A 116 3.74 2.44 14.50
N ASN A 117 3.80 1.10 14.41
CA ASN A 117 5.01 0.40 14.01
C ASN A 117 5.33 0.64 12.53
N VAL A 118 4.39 0.32 11.63
CA VAL A 118 4.64 0.34 10.18
C VAL A 118 4.79 1.77 9.65
N ILE A 119 3.97 2.74 10.11
CA ILE A 119 4.12 4.14 9.67
C ILE A 119 5.46 4.70 10.13
N THR A 120 5.90 4.42 11.36
CA THR A 120 7.22 4.86 11.83
C THR A 120 8.34 4.21 11.02
N HIS A 121 8.21 2.91 10.70
CA HIS A 121 9.19 2.20 9.89
C HIS A 121 9.31 2.84 8.50
N GLU A 122 8.20 2.97 7.78
CA GLU A 122 8.24 3.47 6.40
C GLU A 122 8.61 4.94 6.31
N PHE A 123 8.22 5.77 7.30
CA PHE A 123 8.55 7.19 7.29
C PHE A 123 10.03 7.49 7.55
N VAL A 124 10.78 6.52 8.10
CA VAL A 124 12.23 6.66 8.32
C VAL A 124 13.05 6.40 7.05
N HIS A 125 12.51 5.66 6.08
CA HIS A 125 13.15 5.43 4.78
C HIS A 125 13.12 6.68 3.90
#